data_AF-A0A7L7VX04-F1
#
_entry.id   AF-A0A7L7VX04-F1
#
_cell.length_a   1.000
_cell.length_b   1.000
_cell.length_c   1.000
_cell.angle_alpha   90.00
_cell.angle_beta   90.00
_cell.angle_gamma   90.00
#
_symmetry.space_group_name_H-M   'P 1'
#
loop_
_entity.id
_entity.type
_entity.pdbx_description
1 polymer ?
#
loop_
_entity_poly.entity_id
_entity_poly.type
_entity_poly.pdbx_seq_one_letter_code
_entity_poly.pdbx_strand_id
1 'polypeptide(L)'
;MAQHELALLEEACRTRDYIRDLDKAVRDDGVMIPSSQGSRLHPAIAESRQQRLALARMLVTLQIPGLDDDLPPAGRVRPASGARRG
;
A
#
# COMPACT_ATOMS: atom_id res chain seq x y z
N MET A 1 0.21 26.90 3.82
CA MET A 1 -0.59 25.66 3.96
C MET A 1 -0.71 24.95 2.61
N ALA A 2 -1.14 25.63 1.53
CA ALA A 2 -1.27 25.04 0.18
C ALA A 2 -0.02 24.34 -0.41
N GLN A 3 1.20 24.82 -0.12
CA GLN A 3 2.43 24.21 -0.68
C GLN A 3 2.67 22.77 -0.20
N HIS A 4 2.34 22.48 1.07
CA HIS A 4 2.51 21.15 1.66
C HIS A 4 1.49 20.16 1.10
N GLU A 5 0.23 20.59 0.97
CA GLU A 5 -0.85 19.81 0.37
C GLU A 5 -0.54 19.50 -1.11
N LEU A 6 -0.04 20.48 -1.86
CA LEU A 6 0.35 20.26 -3.26
C LEU A 6 1.49 19.24 -3.38
N ALA A 7 2.53 19.35 -2.53
CA ALA A 7 3.63 18.39 -2.52
C ALA A 7 3.16 16.98 -2.14
N LEU A 8 2.23 16.87 -1.18
CA LEU A 8 1.66 15.58 -0.78
C LEU A 8 0.78 14.98 -1.87
N LEU A 9 0.00 15.80 -2.58
CA LEU A 9 -0.79 15.36 -3.73
C LEU A 9 0.09 14.87 -4.89
N GLU A 10 1.19 15.59 -5.17
CA GLU A 10 2.16 15.17 -6.18
C GLU A 10 2.76 13.80 -5.83
N GLU A 11 3.14 13.58 -4.58
CA GLU A 11 3.68 12.30 -4.13
C GLU A 11 2.65 11.17 -4.17
N ALA A 12 1.38 11.46 -3.87
CA ALA A 12 0.27 10.52 -4.04
C ALA A 12 0.09 10.11 -5.52
N CYS A 13 0.18 11.06 -6.45
CA CYS A 13 0.13 10.78 -7.89
C CYS A 13 1.29 9.89 -8.34
N ARG A 14 2.52 10.20 -7.91
CA ARG A 14 3.70 9.36 -8.21
C ARG A 14 3.54 7.94 -7.66
N THR A 15 3.05 7.81 -6.43
CA THR A 15 2.79 6.51 -5.79
C THR A 15 1.77 5.69 -6.57
N ARG A 16 0.70 6.32 -7.05
CA ARG A 16 -0.29 5.66 -7.93
C ARG A 16 0.35 5.16 -9.22
N ASP A 17 1.23 5.95 -9.82
CA ASP A 17 1.92 5.56 -11.06
C ASP A 17 2.89 4.40 -10.82
N TYR A 18 3.60 4.36 -9.68
CA TYR A 18 4.38 3.19 -9.27
C TYR A 18 3.53 1.93 -9.09
N ILE A 19 2.35 2.03 -8.47
CA ILE A 19 1.42 0.89 -8.33
C ILE A 19 1.03 0.37 -9.72
N ARG A 20 0.73 1.26 -10.67
CA ARG A 20 0.38 0.88 -12.05
C ARG A 20 1.51 0.10 -12.71
N ASP A 21 2.75 0.54 -12.54
CA ASP A 21 3.91 -0.10 -13.16
C ASP A 21 4.21 -1.47 -12.53
N LEU A 22 4.06 -1.60 -11.21
CA LEU A 22 4.15 -2.89 -10.50
C LEU A 22 3.05 -3.86 -10.93
N ASP A 23 1.81 -3.38 -11.04
CA ASP A 23 0.67 -4.19 -11.50
C ASP A 23 0.82 -4.57 -12.98
N LYS A 24 1.46 -3.73 -13.80
CA LYS A 24 1.85 -4.08 -15.17
C LYS A 24 2.87 -5.21 -15.17
N ALA A 25 3.94 -5.12 -14.38
CA ALA A 25 4.95 -6.18 -14.29
C ALA A 25 4.32 -7.53 -13.89
N VAL A 26 3.43 -7.55 -12.89
CA VAL A 26 2.73 -8.79 -12.48
C VAL A 26 1.83 -9.33 -13.59
N ARG A 27 1.18 -8.47 -14.39
CA ARG A 27 0.36 -8.90 -15.52
C ARG A 27 1.19 -9.47 -16.66
N ASP A 28 2.34 -8.88 -16.93
CA ASP A 28 3.23 -9.30 -18.01
C ASP A 28 3.98 -10.60 -17.65
N ASP A 29 4.47 -10.72 -16.41
CA ASP A 29 5.28 -11.86 -15.95
C ASP A 29 4.47 -12.99 -15.31
N GLY A 30 3.25 -12.69 -14.85
CA GLY A 30 2.39 -13.60 -14.10
C GLY A 30 2.59 -13.53 -12.57
N VAL A 31 1.61 -14.08 -11.83
CA VAL A 31 1.58 -14.05 -10.36
C VAL A 31 2.71 -14.89 -9.74
N MET A 32 3.09 -15.97 -10.42
CA MET A 32 4.11 -16.92 -9.99
C MET A 32 5.23 -16.93 -11.03
N ILE A 33 6.47 -16.66 -10.61
CA ILE A 33 7.63 -16.58 -11.48
C ILE A 33 8.68 -17.65 -11.14
N PRO A 34 9.50 -18.07 -12.10
CA PRO A 34 10.62 -18.98 -11.85
C PRO A 34 11.62 -18.40 -10.84
N SER A 35 12.22 -19.28 -10.06
CA SER A 35 13.34 -18.99 -9.17
C SER A 35 14.26 -20.21 -9.06
N SER A 36 15.44 -20.04 -8.48
CA SER A 36 16.40 -21.13 -8.27
C SER A 36 15.87 -22.26 -7.37
N GLN A 37 14.83 -22.00 -6.58
CA GLN A 37 14.20 -22.97 -5.66
C GLN A 37 12.81 -23.45 -6.15
N GLY A 38 12.49 -23.25 -7.43
CA GLY A 38 11.18 -23.54 -8.01
C GLY A 38 10.35 -22.28 -8.26
N SER A 39 9.03 -22.35 -8.13
CA SER A 39 8.14 -21.20 -8.37
C SER A 39 7.97 -20.34 -7.13
N ARG A 40 8.04 -19.02 -7.28
CA ARG A 40 7.81 -18.07 -6.18
C ARG A 40 6.81 -16.99 -6.58
N LEU A 41 6.19 -16.38 -5.57
CA LEU A 41 5.33 -15.22 -5.77
C LEU A 41 6.12 -14.05 -6.39
N HIS A 42 5.53 -13.37 -7.36
CA HIS A 42 6.11 -12.20 -7.98
C HIS A 42 6.38 -11.10 -6.93
N PRO A 43 7.60 -10.57 -6.80
CA PRO A 43 7.96 -9.65 -5.70
C PRO A 43 7.17 -8.33 -5.76
N ALA A 44 6.84 -7.86 -6.98
CA ALA A 44 5.99 -6.69 -7.17
C ALA A 44 4.60 -6.80 -6.51
N ILE A 45 4.10 -8.00 -6.18
CA ILE A 45 2.83 -8.15 -5.45
C ILE A 45 2.96 -7.62 -4.01
N ALA A 46 4.05 -7.96 -3.32
CA ALA A 46 4.30 -7.48 -1.98
C ALA A 46 4.53 -5.96 -1.98
N GLU A 47 5.31 -5.47 -2.94
CA GLU A 47 5.56 -4.03 -3.09
C GLU A 47 4.30 -3.25 -3.43
N SER A 48 3.50 -3.73 -4.38
CA SER A 48 2.25 -3.09 -4.78
C SER A 48 1.25 -3.03 -3.60
N ARG A 49 1.27 -4.00 -2.68
CA ARG A 49 0.50 -3.93 -1.43
C ARG A 49 1.01 -2.83 -0.48
N GLN A 50 2.32 -2.70 -0.33
CA GLN A 50 2.91 -1.65 0.52
C GLN A 50 2.64 -0.25 -0.05
N GLN A 51 2.76 -0.07 -1.36
CA GLN A 51 2.48 1.20 -2.02
C GLN A 51 1.00 1.61 -1.89
N ARG A 52 0.06 0.65 -1.98
CA ARG A 52 -1.36 0.93 -1.72
C ARG A 52 -1.61 1.41 -0.28
N LEU A 53 -0.91 0.85 0.70
CA LEU A 53 -1.02 1.31 2.09
C LEU A 53 -0.44 2.71 2.28
N ALA A 54 0.69 3.03 1.64
CA ALA A 54 1.27 4.36 1.66
C ALA A 54 0.33 5.39 1.01
N LEU A 55 -0.24 5.07 -0.16
CA LEU A 55 -1.21 5.90 -0.85
C LEU A 55 -2.44 6.18 0.01
N ALA A 56 -3.03 5.14 0.62
CA ALA A 56 -4.18 5.31 1.51
C ALA A 56 -3.88 6.29 2.66
N ARG A 57 -2.69 6.22 3.26
CA ARG A 57 -2.27 7.16 4.32
C ARG A 57 -2.17 8.59 3.82
N MET A 58 -1.55 8.81 2.66
CA MET A 58 -1.43 10.15 2.07
C MET A 58 -2.79 10.75 1.73
N LEU A 59 -3.71 9.94 1.18
CA LEU A 59 -5.05 10.41 0.84
C LEU A 59 -5.88 10.78 2.08
N VAL A 60 -5.76 10.03 3.19
CA VAL A 60 -6.35 10.41 4.48
C VAL A 60 -5.74 11.71 5.00
N THR A 61 -4.42 11.89 4.90
CA THR A 61 -3.76 13.14 5.31
C THR A 61 -4.22 14.35 4.49
N LEU A 62 -4.50 14.16 3.19
CA LEU A 62 -5.05 15.20 2.32
C LEU A 62 -6.53 15.51 2.60
N GLN A 63 -7.21 14.74 3.45
CA GLN A 63 -8.65 14.89 3.73
C GLN A 63 -9.48 14.95 2.44
N ILE A 64 -9.14 14.11 1.44
CA ILE A 64 -9.86 14.08 0.16
C ILE A 64 -11.34 13.72 0.43
N PRO A 65 -12.30 14.61 0.10
CA PRO A 65 -13.70 14.38 0.39
C PRO A 65 -14.19 13.06 -0.25
N GLY A 66 -14.93 12.24 0.52
CA GLY A 66 -15.51 10.98 0.06
C GLY A 66 -14.69 9.71 0.36
N LEU A 67 -13.49 9.81 0.95
CA LEU A 67 -12.76 8.63 1.45
C LEU A 67 -13.17 8.22 2.87
N ASP A 68 -13.64 9.17 3.68
CA ASP A 68 -13.95 8.92 5.10
C ASP A 68 -15.30 8.20 5.31
N ASP A 69 -16.22 8.26 4.34
CA ASP A 69 -17.55 7.65 4.47
C ASP A 69 -17.57 6.13 4.19
N ASP A 70 -16.57 5.59 3.47
CA ASP A 70 -16.50 4.18 3.05
C ASP A 70 -15.39 3.37 3.73
N LEU A 71 -14.54 3.99 4.55
CA LEU A 71 -13.46 3.29 5.25
C LEU A 71 -13.93 2.83 6.64
N PRO A 72 -13.88 1.52 6.96
CA PRO A 72 -14.15 1.07 8.33
C PRO A 72 -13.16 1.77 9.26
N PRO A 73 -13.60 2.21 10.46
CA PRO A 73 -12.74 2.94 11.38
C PRO A 73 -11.45 2.14 11.60
N ALA A 74 -10.30 2.79 11.45
CA ALA A 74 -9.00 2.17 11.61
C ALA A 74 -8.95 1.50 12.99
N GLY A 75 -9.19 0.19 13.02
CA GLY A 75 -9.30 -0.56 14.26
C GLY A 75 -7.99 -0.40 15.03
N ARG A 76 -8.09 -0.05 16.32
CA ARG A 76 -6.93 -0.05 17.22
C ARG A 76 -6.23 -1.39 17.07
N VAL A 77 -5.00 -1.38 16.56
CA VAL A 77 -4.12 -2.55 16.59
C VAL A 77 -3.95 -2.91 18.05
N ARG A 78 -4.58 -4.02 18.48
CA ARG A 78 -4.44 -4.52 19.85
C ARG A 78 -2.98 -4.96 19.98
N PRO A 79 -2.20 -4.44 20.94
CA PRO A 79 -0.89 -5.02 21.21
C PRO A 79 -1.11 -6.48 21.61
N ALA A 80 -0.29 -7.39 21.07
CA ALA A 80 -0.34 -8.80 21.44
C ALA A 80 0.05 -8.93 22.92
N SER A 81 -0.93 -8.94 23.82
CA SER A 81 -0.71 -9.31 25.22
C SER A 81 -0.87 -10.83 25.34
N GLY A 82 0.19 -11.49 25.84
CA GLY A 82 0.08 -12.85 26.37
C GLY A 82 1.20 -13.82 25.98
N ALA A 83 2.32 -13.78 26.72
CA ALA A 83 3.16 -14.94 27.09
C ALA A 83 4.30 -14.38 27.97
N ARG A 84 4.48 -14.71 29.26
CA ARG A 84 4.31 -16.00 29.92
C ARG A 84 3.96 -15.80 31.40
N ARG A 85 3.08 -16.67 31.91
CA ARG A 85 3.06 -17.05 33.33
C ARG A 85 4.15 -18.11 33.51
N GLY A 86 4.98 -17.93 34.52
CA GLY A 86 5.97 -18.88 35.04
C GLY A 86 6.31 -18.42 36.46
#